data_AF-A0AAJ7SL10-F1
#
_entry.id   AF-A0AAJ7SL10-F1
#
_cell.length_a   1.000
_cell.length_b   1.000
_cell.length_c   1.000
_cell.angle_alpha   90.00
_cell.angle_beta   90.00
_cell.angle_gamma   90.00
#
_symmetry.space_group_name_H-M   'P 1'
#
loop_
_entity.id
_entity.type
_entity.pdbx_description
1 polymer ?
#
loop_
_entity_poly.entity_id
_entity_poly.type
_entity_poly.pdbx_seq_one_letter_code
_entity_poly.pdbx_strand_id
1 'polypeptide(L)'
;MHRFKQLQLTQHEQFEQLRQFKNWQELWRQVQQLRRQAQEVQSELQASQRLVRQRVEQLQEVLDTQGDILLAQLEASIPDLASRTEELAREAEPLRLVVTMAWKVLAGGPMNWEGVLSMVVFCALLVKSLRASGRLGDLEKSWPLTDAVAAVLLITRKPWLMEQGGWEGFLGAFGPGTPTYERSRRRRAPTGSDSSPRAPLRHVTARQPPSNVVRPRAGGSTGVSCPNASPAGPRRTPLAVPPR
;
A
#
# COMPACT_ATOMS: atom_id res chain seq x y z
N MET A 1 -57.44 -4.41 69.93
CA MET A 1 -57.32 -4.55 68.45
C MET A 1 -56.46 -3.48 67.76
N HIS A 2 -56.46 -2.21 68.21
CA HIS A 2 -55.72 -1.14 67.50
C HIS A 2 -54.17 -1.30 67.48
N ARG A 3 -53.55 -1.73 68.58
CA ARG A 3 -52.08 -1.95 68.65
C ARG A 3 -51.58 -3.05 67.71
N PHE A 4 -52.40 -4.09 67.49
CA PHE A 4 -52.04 -5.21 66.62
C PHE A 4 -52.00 -4.78 65.14
N LYS A 5 -52.94 -3.92 64.70
CA LYS A 5 -52.93 -3.35 63.34
C LYS A 5 -51.73 -2.42 63.11
N GLN A 6 -51.35 -1.62 64.12
CA GLN A 6 -50.15 -0.76 64.02
C GLN A 6 -48.85 -1.57 63.94
N LEU A 7 -48.73 -2.68 64.66
CA LEU A 7 -47.58 -3.58 64.58
C LEU A 7 -47.48 -4.29 63.21
N GLN A 8 -48.61 -4.64 62.61
CA GLN A 8 -48.65 -5.25 61.26
C GLN A 8 -48.25 -4.26 60.16
N LEU A 9 -48.72 -3.01 60.22
CA LEU A 9 -48.34 -1.95 59.28
C LEU A 9 -46.84 -1.64 59.33
N THR A 10 -46.27 -1.54 60.53
CA THR A 10 -44.83 -1.28 60.71
C THR A 10 -43.94 -2.44 60.25
N GLN A 11 -44.36 -3.69 60.42
CA GLN A 11 -43.63 -4.84 59.87
C GLN A 11 -43.67 -4.89 58.34
N HIS A 12 -44.80 -4.54 57.73
CA HIS A 12 -44.94 -4.50 56.28
C HIS A 12 -44.04 -3.40 55.65
N GLU A 13 -44.01 -2.21 56.25
CA GLU A 13 -43.12 -1.12 55.83
C GLU A 13 -41.63 -1.49 55.94
N GLN A 14 -41.23 -2.14 57.04
CA GLN A 14 -39.86 -2.62 57.21
C GLN A 14 -39.48 -3.70 56.18
N PHE A 15 -40.43 -4.59 55.85
CA PHE A 15 -40.20 -5.62 54.83
C PHE A 15 -40.04 -5.02 53.42
N GLU A 16 -40.84 -4.02 53.06
CA GLU A 16 -40.71 -3.29 51.80
C GLU A 16 -39.40 -2.48 51.73
N GLN A 17 -38.97 -1.84 52.82
CA GLN A 17 -37.67 -1.17 52.88
C GLN A 17 -36.50 -2.14 52.69
N LEU A 18 -36.53 -3.32 53.32
CA LEU A 18 -35.51 -4.36 53.14
C LEU A 18 -35.51 -4.92 51.71
N ARG A 19 -36.70 -5.05 51.09
CA ARG A 19 -36.84 -5.47 49.70
C ARG A 19 -36.26 -4.43 48.74
N GLN A 20 -36.55 -3.16 48.95
CA GLN A 20 -35.98 -2.05 48.19
C GLN A 20 -34.46 -1.99 48.36
N PHE A 21 -33.95 -2.14 49.58
CA PHE A 21 -32.51 -2.17 49.86
C PHE A 21 -31.79 -3.34 49.15
N LYS A 22 -32.34 -4.55 49.21
CA LYS A 22 -31.80 -5.72 48.49
C LYS A 22 -31.80 -5.50 46.97
N ASN A 23 -32.87 -4.92 46.44
CA ASN A 23 -32.96 -4.57 45.02
C ASN A 23 -31.89 -3.54 44.63
N TRP A 24 -31.68 -2.51 45.44
CA TRP A 24 -30.63 -1.51 45.24
C TRP A 24 -29.23 -2.10 45.28
N GLN A 25 -28.93 -3.01 46.21
CA GLN A 25 -27.64 -3.69 46.26
C GLN A 25 -27.37 -4.52 45.00
N GLU A 26 -28.39 -5.23 44.51
CA GLU A 26 -28.27 -6.05 43.31
C GLU A 26 -28.07 -5.19 42.06
N LEU A 27 -28.84 -4.10 41.91
CA LEU A 27 -28.63 -3.11 40.85
C LEU A 27 -27.21 -2.51 40.92
N TRP A 28 -26.70 -2.22 42.12
CA TRP A 28 -25.35 -1.68 42.27
C TRP A 28 -24.28 -2.69 41.85
N ARG A 29 -24.46 -3.99 42.16
CA ARG A 29 -23.58 -5.06 41.68
C ARG A 29 -23.59 -5.16 40.15
N GLN A 30 -24.78 -5.08 39.54
CA GLN A 30 -24.93 -5.09 38.08
C GLN A 30 -24.20 -3.89 37.45
N VAL A 31 -24.34 -2.68 38.00
CA VAL A 31 -23.61 -1.49 37.54
C VAL A 31 -22.10 -1.67 37.66
N GLN A 32 -21.60 -2.27 38.75
CA GLN A 32 -20.16 -2.54 38.90
C GLN A 32 -19.66 -3.61 37.92
N GLN A 33 -20.47 -4.62 37.61
CA GLN A 33 -20.14 -5.60 36.60
C GLN A 33 -20.08 -4.97 35.20
N LEU A 34 -21.08 -4.18 34.83
CA LEU A 34 -21.11 -3.45 33.55
C LEU A 34 -19.91 -2.50 33.43
N ARG A 35 -19.56 -1.79 34.51
CA ARG A 35 -18.37 -0.92 34.54
C ARG A 35 -17.09 -1.68 34.27
N ARG A 36 -16.92 -2.87 34.87
CA ARG A 36 -15.75 -3.73 34.62
C ARG A 36 -15.70 -4.21 33.18
N GLN A 37 -16.82 -4.67 32.62
CA GLN A 37 -16.90 -5.08 31.21
C GLN A 37 -16.58 -3.91 30.26
N ALA A 38 -17.10 -2.72 30.54
CA ALA A 38 -16.80 -1.53 29.75
C ALA A 38 -15.31 -1.16 29.79
N GLN A 39 -14.66 -1.32 30.96
CA GLN A 39 -13.21 -1.09 31.09
C GLN A 39 -12.38 -2.12 30.32
N GLU A 40 -12.80 -3.39 30.33
CA GLU A 40 -12.15 -4.46 29.59
C GLU A 40 -12.22 -4.20 28.07
N VAL A 41 -13.41 -3.95 27.53
CA VAL A 41 -13.60 -3.60 26.11
C VAL A 41 -12.79 -2.37 25.72
N GLN A 42 -12.75 -1.34 26.59
CA GLN A 42 -11.95 -0.16 26.34
C GLN A 42 -10.45 -0.47 26.29
N SER A 43 -9.96 -1.37 27.14
CA SER A 43 -8.55 -1.79 27.16
C SER A 43 -8.17 -2.61 25.92
N GLU A 44 -9.05 -3.50 25.47
CA GLU A 44 -8.88 -4.29 24.24
C GLU A 44 -8.87 -3.40 22.99
N LEU A 45 -9.76 -2.40 22.94
CA LEU A 45 -9.79 -1.42 21.86
C LEU A 45 -8.48 -0.63 21.80
N GLN A 46 -7.98 -0.16 22.95
CA GLN A 46 -6.71 0.54 23.01
C GLN A 46 -5.53 -0.35 22.60
N ALA A 47 -5.51 -1.62 23.01
CA ALA A 47 -4.51 -2.58 22.58
C ALA A 47 -4.54 -2.79 21.06
N SER A 48 -5.73 -2.95 20.49
CA SER A 48 -5.93 -3.11 19.05
C SER A 48 -5.48 -1.87 18.27
N GLN A 49 -5.82 -0.66 18.75
CA GLN A 49 -5.37 0.60 18.16
C GLN A 49 -3.84 0.74 18.18
N ARG A 50 -3.18 0.34 19.26
CA ARG A 50 -1.71 0.34 19.36
C ARG A 50 -1.09 -0.62 18.33
N LEU A 51 -1.65 -1.83 18.19
CA LEU A 51 -1.17 -2.80 17.23
C LEU A 51 -1.31 -2.28 15.79
N VAL A 52 -2.48 -1.74 15.43
CA VAL A 52 -2.71 -1.16 14.10
C VAL A 52 -1.73 -0.03 13.83
N ARG A 53 -1.52 0.87 14.80
CA ARG A 53 -0.54 1.97 14.67
C ARG A 53 0.86 1.43 14.41
N GLN A 54 1.32 0.47 15.21
CA GLN A 54 2.64 -0.15 15.05
C GLN A 54 2.79 -0.79 13.66
N ARG A 55 1.75 -1.44 13.15
CA ARG A 55 1.78 -2.06 11.81
C ARG A 55 1.86 -1.03 10.69
N VAL A 56 1.13 0.08 10.82
CA VAL A 56 1.21 1.18 9.87
C VAL A 56 2.61 1.81 9.86
N GLU A 57 3.20 2.03 11.03
CA GLU A 57 4.57 2.54 11.16
C GLU A 57 5.59 1.60 10.49
N GLN A 58 5.46 0.28 10.72
CA GLN A 58 6.32 -0.72 10.09
C GLN A 58 6.16 -0.74 8.56
N LEU A 59 4.92 -0.69 8.06
CA LEU A 59 4.64 -0.61 6.63
C LEU A 59 5.26 0.63 6.00
N GLN A 60 5.12 1.78 6.66
CA GLN A 60 5.70 3.03 6.22
C GLN A 60 7.23 2.93 6.15
N GLU A 61 7.89 2.42 7.19
CA GLU A 61 9.34 2.24 7.20
C GLU A 61 9.82 1.37 6.03
N VAL A 62 9.11 0.26 5.75
CA VAL A 62 9.45 -0.64 4.65
C VAL A 62 9.19 0.03 3.29
N LEU A 63 8.10 0.78 3.14
CA LEU A 63 7.78 1.51 1.92
C LEU A 63 8.81 2.60 1.64
N ASP A 64 9.21 3.38 2.64
CA ASP A 64 10.30 4.36 2.50
C ASP A 64 11.61 3.65 2.14
N THR A 65 11.89 2.53 2.83
CA THR A 65 13.13 1.77 2.63
C THR A 65 13.26 1.19 1.23
N GLN A 66 12.22 0.51 0.74
CA GLN A 66 12.25 -0.08 -0.59
C GLN A 66 11.98 0.97 -1.67
N GLY A 67 11.22 2.01 -1.35
CA GLY A 67 10.92 3.13 -2.21
C GLY A 67 12.17 3.88 -2.63
N ASP A 68 13.03 4.31 -1.70
CA ASP A 68 14.25 5.04 -2.12
C ASP A 68 15.25 4.12 -2.84
N ILE A 69 15.25 2.81 -2.55
CA ILE A 69 16.11 1.87 -3.27
C ILE A 69 15.66 1.72 -4.71
N LEU A 70 14.36 1.53 -4.92
CA LEU A 70 13.79 1.47 -6.26
C LEU A 70 14.01 2.80 -6.99
N LEU A 71 13.81 3.92 -6.31
CA LEU A 71 14.04 5.24 -6.89
C LEU A 71 15.50 5.41 -7.33
N ALA A 72 16.47 5.08 -6.47
CA ALA A 72 17.89 5.16 -6.81
C ALA A 72 18.25 4.24 -8.01
N GLN A 73 17.63 3.06 -8.11
CA GLN A 73 17.80 2.17 -9.26
C GLN A 73 17.22 2.78 -10.55
N LEU A 74 16.04 3.40 -10.46
CA LEU A 74 15.39 4.06 -11.58
C LEU A 74 16.19 5.28 -12.04
N GLU A 75 16.69 6.10 -11.12
CA GLU A 75 17.55 7.26 -11.43
C GLU A 75 18.86 6.83 -12.11
N ALA A 76 19.46 5.72 -11.68
CA ALA A 76 20.65 5.18 -12.32
C ALA A 76 20.39 4.61 -13.72
N SER A 77 19.18 4.09 -13.96
CA SER A 77 18.82 3.41 -15.22
C SER A 77 18.18 4.36 -16.24
N ILE A 78 17.56 5.45 -15.79
CA ILE A 78 16.82 6.40 -16.61
C ILE A 78 17.45 7.78 -16.43
N PRO A 79 18.31 8.20 -17.37
CA PRO A 79 18.83 9.56 -17.38
C PRO A 79 17.69 10.58 -17.37
N ASP A 80 17.85 11.63 -16.55
CA ASP A 80 16.91 12.74 -16.41
C ASP A 80 15.49 12.34 -15.97
N LEU A 81 15.34 11.24 -15.21
CA LEU A 81 14.05 10.78 -14.71
C LEU A 81 13.25 11.87 -13.98
N ALA A 82 13.94 12.68 -13.16
CA ALA A 82 13.32 13.78 -12.43
C ALA A 82 12.73 14.83 -13.39
N SER A 83 13.53 15.28 -14.37
CA SER A 83 13.11 16.26 -15.37
C SER A 83 11.94 15.74 -16.21
N ARG A 84 12.00 14.47 -16.63
CA ARG A 84 10.91 13.82 -17.39
C ARG A 84 9.62 13.71 -16.59
N THR A 85 9.73 13.41 -15.29
CA THR A 85 8.55 13.32 -14.42
C THR A 85 7.94 14.70 -14.19
N GLU A 86 8.77 15.73 -14.06
CA GLU A 86 8.30 17.11 -13.95
C GLU A 86 7.61 17.60 -15.23
N GLU A 87 8.19 17.31 -16.40
CA GLU A 87 7.59 17.62 -17.70
C GLU A 87 6.24 16.91 -17.86
N LEU A 88 6.19 15.61 -17.57
CA LEU A 88 4.95 14.83 -17.59
C LEU A 88 3.90 15.40 -16.63
N ALA A 89 4.30 15.76 -15.41
CA ALA A 89 3.42 16.37 -14.42
C ALA A 89 2.86 17.71 -14.91
N ARG A 90 3.64 18.48 -15.70
CA ARG A 90 3.25 19.77 -16.28
C ARG A 90 2.21 19.61 -17.39
N GLU A 91 2.41 18.65 -18.27
CA GLU A 91 1.60 18.47 -19.48
C GLU A 91 0.27 17.74 -19.24
N ALA A 92 0.21 16.87 -18.25
CA ALA A 92 -0.93 16.00 -18.04
C ALA A 92 -1.63 16.22 -16.70
N GLU A 93 -2.89 15.80 -16.65
CA GLU A 93 -3.68 15.76 -15.43
C GLU A 93 -3.13 14.64 -14.50
N PRO A 94 -2.76 14.95 -13.24
CA PRO A 94 -2.07 14.00 -12.37
C PRO A 94 -2.79 12.69 -12.10
N LEU A 95 -4.11 12.70 -11.88
CA LEU A 95 -4.88 11.48 -11.63
C LEU A 95 -4.85 10.57 -12.85
N ARG A 96 -4.99 11.12 -14.06
CA ARG A 96 -4.90 10.39 -15.31
C ARG A 96 -3.53 9.75 -15.49
N LEU A 97 -2.45 10.44 -15.10
CA LEU A 97 -1.11 9.85 -15.13
C LEU A 97 -1.00 8.63 -14.21
N VAL A 98 -1.46 8.77 -12.97
CA VAL A 98 -1.45 7.68 -11.97
C VAL A 98 -2.25 6.48 -12.45
N VAL A 99 -3.48 6.70 -12.91
CA VAL A 99 -4.35 5.63 -13.41
C VAL A 99 -3.74 4.96 -14.64
N THR A 100 -3.20 5.74 -15.59
CA THR A 100 -2.57 5.20 -16.80
C THR A 100 -1.32 4.36 -16.46
N MET A 101 -0.48 4.85 -15.54
CA MET A 101 0.70 4.11 -15.08
C MET A 101 0.29 2.82 -14.38
N ALA A 102 -0.70 2.87 -13.48
CA ALA A 102 -1.20 1.68 -12.79
C ALA A 102 -1.69 0.63 -13.80
N TRP A 103 -2.50 1.01 -14.79
CA TRP A 103 -2.94 0.08 -15.85
C TRP A 103 -1.79 -0.50 -16.66
N LYS A 104 -0.77 0.30 -17.00
CA LYS A 104 0.43 -0.21 -17.71
C LYS A 104 1.18 -1.26 -16.90
N VAL A 105 1.37 -1.03 -15.61
CA VAL A 105 2.01 -2.02 -14.72
C VAL A 105 1.16 -3.29 -14.63
N LEU A 106 -0.16 -3.15 -14.51
CA LEU A 106 -1.09 -4.30 -14.45
C LEU A 106 -1.17 -5.11 -15.74
N ALA A 107 -0.96 -4.47 -16.89
CA ALA A 107 -0.94 -5.12 -18.21
C ALA A 107 0.42 -5.76 -18.55
N GLY A 108 1.49 -5.33 -17.88
CA GLY A 108 2.87 -5.78 -18.15
C GLY A 108 3.19 -7.22 -17.73
N GLY A 109 2.28 -7.92 -17.03
CA GLY A 109 2.49 -9.30 -16.63
C GLY A 109 1.75 -9.71 -15.36
N PRO A 110 2.17 -10.83 -14.72
CA PRO A 110 1.66 -11.28 -13.44
C PRO A 110 1.84 -10.21 -12.35
N MET A 111 0.84 -10.06 -11.49
CA MET A 111 0.90 -9.10 -10.38
C MET A 111 1.92 -9.56 -9.34
N ASN A 112 2.78 -8.63 -8.90
CA ASN A 112 3.73 -8.86 -7.83
C ASN A 112 3.88 -7.59 -6.94
N TRP A 113 4.53 -7.75 -5.79
CA TRP A 113 4.72 -6.64 -4.85
C TRP A 113 5.66 -5.55 -5.38
N GLU A 114 6.60 -5.87 -6.27
CA GLU A 114 7.47 -4.89 -6.94
C GLU A 114 6.67 -3.94 -7.86
N GLY A 115 5.64 -4.46 -8.54
CA GLY A 115 4.72 -3.68 -9.35
C GLY A 115 3.90 -2.72 -8.49
N VAL A 116 3.40 -3.19 -7.32
CA VAL A 116 2.73 -2.32 -6.34
C VAL A 116 3.69 -1.21 -5.88
N LEU A 117 4.91 -1.57 -5.48
CA LEU A 117 5.91 -0.62 -5.02
C LEU A 117 6.24 0.43 -6.10
N SER A 118 6.35 0.02 -7.35
CA SER A 118 6.61 0.91 -8.49
C SER A 118 5.48 1.94 -8.68
N MET A 119 4.22 1.55 -8.52
CA MET A 119 3.09 2.50 -8.57
C MET A 119 3.15 3.52 -7.43
N VAL A 120 3.51 3.09 -6.21
CA VAL A 120 3.65 3.96 -5.04
C VAL A 120 4.80 4.95 -5.22
N VAL A 121 5.97 4.48 -5.66
CA VAL A 121 7.14 5.34 -5.93
C VAL A 121 6.83 6.35 -7.03
N PHE A 122 6.14 5.95 -8.10
CA PHE A 122 5.70 6.88 -9.14
C PHE A 122 4.79 7.98 -8.58
N CYS A 123 3.84 7.64 -7.69
CA CYS A 123 3.00 8.64 -7.05
C CYS A 123 3.80 9.59 -6.17
N ALA A 124 4.77 9.08 -5.40
CA ALA A 124 5.63 9.90 -4.57
C ALA A 124 6.45 10.90 -5.41
N LEU A 125 6.97 10.46 -6.56
CA LEU A 125 7.66 11.33 -7.52
C LEU A 125 6.73 12.40 -8.09
N LEU A 126 5.52 12.02 -8.50
CA LEU A 126 4.55 12.95 -9.04
C LEU A 126 4.15 14.02 -8.00
N VAL A 127 3.90 13.60 -6.75
CA VAL A 127 3.61 14.52 -5.63
C VAL A 127 4.78 15.47 -5.40
N LYS A 128 6.03 14.99 -5.45
CA LYS A 128 7.23 15.82 -5.32
C LYS A 128 7.31 16.87 -6.43
N SER A 129 7.08 16.49 -7.69
CA SER A 129 7.07 17.41 -8.84
C SER A 129 5.94 18.43 -8.77
N LEU A 130 4.73 18.01 -8.36
CA LEU A 130 3.59 18.91 -8.18
C LEU A 130 3.79 19.91 -7.03
N ARG A 131 4.46 19.47 -5.96
CA ARG A 131 4.85 20.36 -4.85
C ARG A 131 5.86 21.41 -5.31
N ALA A 132 6.90 21.00 -6.02
CA ALA A 132 7.94 21.89 -6.52
C ALA A 132 7.39 22.96 -7.50
N SER A 133 6.34 22.62 -8.26
CA SER A 133 5.66 23.52 -9.19
C SER A 133 4.51 24.33 -8.58
N GLY A 134 4.23 24.18 -7.28
CA GLY A 134 3.15 24.90 -6.58
C GLY A 134 1.72 24.43 -6.92
N ARG A 135 1.57 23.37 -7.72
CA ARG A 135 0.27 22.85 -8.19
C ARG A 135 -0.35 21.81 -7.25
N LEU A 136 0.37 21.40 -6.21
CA LEU A 136 -0.13 20.44 -5.23
C LEU A 136 -1.33 20.98 -4.44
N GLY A 137 -1.38 22.30 -4.17
CA GLY A 137 -2.45 22.91 -3.37
C GLY A 137 -3.86 22.78 -3.97
N ASP A 138 -3.97 22.59 -5.28
CA ASP A 138 -5.23 22.31 -5.97
C ASP A 138 -5.67 20.85 -5.77
N LEU A 139 -4.71 19.93 -5.63
CA LEU A 139 -4.95 18.51 -5.36
C LEU A 139 -5.12 18.21 -3.86
N GLU A 140 -4.52 18.96 -2.94
CA GLU A 140 -4.75 18.76 -1.50
C GLU A 140 -6.22 18.96 -1.10
N LYS A 141 -6.97 19.73 -1.89
CA LYS A 141 -8.41 19.96 -1.70
C LYS A 141 -9.30 18.89 -2.34
N SER A 142 -8.75 18.03 -3.21
CA SER A 142 -9.51 16.97 -3.89
C SER A 142 -8.71 15.66 -3.95
N TRP A 143 -9.15 14.69 -3.14
CA TRP A 143 -8.92 13.25 -3.24
C TRP A 143 -7.51 12.81 -3.75
N PRO A 144 -6.58 12.51 -2.83
CA PRO A 144 -5.14 12.50 -3.08
C PRO A 144 -4.74 11.32 -3.98
N LEU A 145 -3.74 11.51 -4.83
CA LEU A 145 -3.24 10.56 -5.83
C LEU A 145 -3.04 9.10 -5.34
N THR A 146 -2.74 8.93 -4.05
CA THR A 146 -2.62 7.62 -3.39
C THR A 146 -3.92 6.82 -3.41
N ASP A 147 -5.06 7.48 -3.30
CA ASP A 147 -6.37 6.84 -3.30
C ASP A 147 -6.75 6.36 -4.70
N ALA A 148 -6.26 7.03 -5.74
CA ALA A 148 -6.43 6.57 -7.11
C ALA A 148 -5.68 5.25 -7.36
N VAL A 149 -4.44 5.11 -6.86
CA VAL A 149 -3.71 3.82 -6.91
C VAL A 149 -4.45 2.76 -6.10
N ALA A 150 -4.84 3.09 -4.87
CA ALA A 150 -5.56 2.15 -4.02
C ALA A 150 -6.86 1.68 -4.69
N ALA A 151 -7.63 2.59 -5.29
CA ALA A 151 -8.84 2.26 -6.02
C ALA A 151 -8.57 1.33 -7.20
N VAL A 152 -7.56 1.62 -8.04
CA VAL A 152 -7.19 0.75 -9.16
C VAL A 152 -6.81 -0.65 -8.66
N LEU A 153 -5.98 -0.75 -7.62
CA LEU A 153 -5.58 -2.04 -7.04
C LEU A 153 -6.77 -2.82 -6.45
N LEU A 154 -7.66 -2.16 -5.72
CA LEU A 154 -8.83 -2.79 -5.11
C LEU A 154 -9.87 -3.22 -6.14
N ILE A 155 -10.04 -2.46 -7.23
CA ILE A 155 -10.99 -2.82 -8.30
C ILE A 155 -10.45 -4.01 -9.11
N THR A 156 -9.17 -4.01 -9.43
CA THR A 156 -8.60 -4.94 -10.42
C THR A 156 -7.93 -6.17 -9.82
N ARG A 157 -7.37 -6.05 -8.62
CA ARG A 157 -6.48 -7.06 -8.01
C ARG A 157 -6.83 -7.37 -6.55
N LYS A 158 -8.03 -7.03 -6.07
CA LYS A 158 -8.48 -7.41 -4.72
C LYS A 158 -8.34 -8.92 -4.42
N PRO A 159 -8.73 -9.86 -5.30
CA PRO A 159 -8.55 -11.29 -5.01
C PRO A 159 -7.08 -11.65 -4.77
N TRP A 160 -6.17 -11.15 -5.62
CA TRP A 160 -4.73 -11.35 -5.46
C TRP A 160 -4.21 -10.75 -4.16
N LEU A 161 -4.62 -9.52 -3.81
CA LEU A 161 -4.23 -8.90 -2.53
C LEU A 161 -4.65 -9.76 -1.33
N MET A 162 -5.85 -10.33 -1.36
CA MET A 162 -6.33 -11.22 -0.29
C MET A 162 -5.55 -12.54 -0.25
N GLU A 163 -5.26 -13.15 -1.39
CA GLU A 163 -4.45 -14.37 -1.49
C GLU A 163 -3.02 -14.16 -0.96
N GLN A 164 -2.45 -12.98 -1.16
CA GLN A 164 -1.14 -12.63 -0.62
C GLN A 164 -1.17 -12.25 0.87
N GLY A 165 -2.34 -12.23 1.54
CA GLY A 165 -2.44 -11.82 2.94
C GLY A 165 -2.45 -10.31 3.16
N GLY A 166 -2.82 -9.53 2.14
CA GLY A 166 -2.87 -8.08 2.17
C GLY A 166 -1.50 -7.45 2.44
N TRP A 167 -1.49 -6.36 3.20
CA TRP A 167 -0.25 -5.65 3.53
C TRP A 167 0.70 -6.44 4.45
N GLU A 168 0.21 -7.45 5.18
CA GLU A 168 1.10 -8.38 5.90
C GLU A 168 1.90 -9.26 4.93
N GLY A 169 1.33 -9.59 3.77
CA GLY A 169 2.06 -10.23 2.67
C GLY A 169 3.20 -9.38 2.12
N PHE A 170 2.95 -8.07 2.00
CA PHE A 170 3.97 -7.11 1.60
C PHE A 170 5.09 -7.03 2.64
N LEU A 171 4.76 -6.98 3.94
CA LEU A 171 5.76 -7.07 5.02
C LEU A 171 6.50 -8.41 5.00
N GLY A 172 5.84 -9.51 4.67
CA GLY A 172 6.48 -10.81 4.50
C GLY A 172 7.46 -10.87 3.33
N ALA A 173 7.26 -10.04 2.29
CA ALA A 173 8.14 -9.97 1.12
C ALA A 173 9.32 -8.99 1.31
N PHE A 174 9.09 -7.88 2.02
CA PHE A 174 10.03 -6.75 2.07
C PHE A 174 10.40 -6.27 3.47
N GLY A 175 9.80 -6.83 4.52
CA GLY A 175 9.97 -6.40 5.90
C GLY A 175 11.19 -7.00 6.61
N PRO A 176 11.42 -6.61 7.88
CA PRO A 176 12.54 -7.08 8.69
C PRO A 176 12.66 -8.61 8.73
N GLY A 177 13.89 -9.12 8.60
CA GLY A 177 14.17 -10.57 8.56
C GLY A 177 14.01 -11.21 7.17
N THR A 178 13.61 -10.45 6.15
CA THR A 178 13.66 -10.92 4.77
C THR A 178 15.04 -10.68 4.15
N PRO A 179 15.52 -11.55 3.25
CA PRO A 179 16.79 -11.33 2.53
C PRO A 179 16.81 -10.00 1.78
N THR A 180 15.66 -9.57 1.28
CA THR A 180 15.47 -8.31 0.57
C THR A 180 15.65 -7.11 1.51
N TYR A 181 14.99 -7.10 2.66
CA TYR A 181 15.13 -6.03 3.65
C TYR A 181 16.54 -5.94 4.22
N GLU A 182 17.17 -7.05 4.56
CA GLU A 182 18.53 -7.02 5.12
C GLU A 182 19.56 -6.48 4.12
N ARG A 183 19.43 -6.86 2.84
CA ARG A 183 20.26 -6.31 1.77
C ARG A 183 20.04 -4.81 1.60
N SER A 184 18.79 -4.37 1.67
CA SER A 184 18.38 -2.97 1.61
C SER A 184 18.93 -2.15 2.79
N ARG A 185 18.81 -2.68 4.01
CA ARG A 185 19.29 -2.04 5.24
C ARG A 185 20.81 -1.90 5.27
N ARG A 186 21.55 -2.93 4.84
CA ARG A 186 23.03 -2.89 4.76
C ARG A 186 23.54 -1.82 3.80
N ARG A 187 22.79 -1.51 2.74
CA ARG A 187 23.13 -0.44 1.79
C ARG A 187 22.87 0.97 2.34
N ARG A 188 21.95 1.12 3.30
CA ARG A 188 21.64 2.41 3.96
C ARG A 188 22.47 2.68 5.22
N ALA A 189 23.06 1.65 5.83
CA ALA A 189 23.87 1.86 7.02
C ALA A 189 25.04 2.79 6.68
N PRO A 190 25.21 3.93 7.39
CA PRO A 190 26.38 4.78 7.19
C PRO A 190 27.61 3.93 7.48
N THR A 191 28.56 3.89 6.54
CA THR A 191 29.88 3.29 6.73
C THR A 191 30.68 4.13 7.73
N GLY A 192 30.26 4.12 8.98
CA GLY A 192 30.98 4.63 10.13
C GLY A 192 31.82 3.50 10.72
N SER A 193 32.96 3.21 10.11
CA SER A 193 34.18 2.67 10.74
C SER A 193 35.21 2.40 9.65
N ASP A 194 36.01 3.42 9.43
CA ASP A 194 37.35 3.32 8.90
C ASP A 194 38.18 2.46 9.86
N SER A 195 38.39 1.17 9.54
CA SER A 195 39.57 0.39 9.97
C SER A 195 39.64 -1.01 9.31
N SER A 196 40.51 -1.11 8.31
CA SER A 196 41.41 -2.26 8.03
C SER A 196 40.93 -3.41 7.13
N PRO A 197 41.84 -4.11 6.41
CA PRO A 197 43.00 -3.64 5.66
C PRO A 197 42.88 -3.91 4.15
N ARG A 198 43.54 -3.07 3.35
CA ARG A 198 43.76 -3.28 1.92
C ARG A 198 44.34 -4.67 1.66
N ALA A 199 43.58 -5.53 0.98
CA ALA A 199 44.14 -6.67 0.27
C ALA A 199 45.06 -6.14 -0.85
N PRO A 200 46.26 -6.73 -1.05
CA PRO A 200 47.20 -6.24 -2.04
C PRO A 200 46.65 -6.44 -3.45
N LEU A 201 46.72 -5.35 -4.23
CA LEU A 201 46.48 -5.31 -5.67
C LEU A 201 47.31 -6.39 -6.36
N ARG A 202 46.65 -7.46 -6.81
CA ARG A 202 47.23 -8.31 -7.85
C ARG A 202 47.14 -7.55 -9.17
N HIS A 203 48.30 -7.16 -9.67
CA HIS A 203 48.51 -6.69 -11.03
C HIS A 203 47.87 -7.67 -12.03
N VAL A 204 46.74 -7.29 -12.63
CA VAL A 204 46.26 -7.88 -13.86
C VAL A 204 46.73 -6.98 -14.98
N THR A 205 47.82 -7.40 -15.60
CA THR A 205 48.36 -6.85 -16.85
C THR A 205 47.27 -6.79 -17.91
N ALA A 206 47.17 -5.61 -18.54
CA ALA A 206 46.40 -5.36 -19.75
C ALA A 206 46.78 -6.38 -20.84
N ARG A 207 45.77 -7.06 -21.38
CA ARG A 207 45.80 -7.61 -22.74
C ARG A 207 44.49 -7.26 -23.42
N GLN A 208 44.60 -6.33 -24.36
CA GLN A 208 43.65 -6.10 -25.45
C GLN A 208 44.41 -6.36 -26.77
N PRO A 209 43.74 -6.53 -27.91
CA PRO A 209 43.19 -7.79 -28.42
C PRO A 209 43.88 -8.21 -29.75
N PRO A 210 43.66 -9.41 -30.29
CA PRO A 210 43.96 -9.64 -31.71
C PRO A 210 42.77 -9.20 -32.58
N SER A 211 43.05 -8.20 -33.38
CA SER A 211 42.36 -7.81 -34.60
C SER A 211 42.06 -9.02 -35.49
N ASN A 212 40.82 -9.14 -35.96
CA ASN A 212 40.54 -9.81 -37.23
C ASN A 212 39.45 -9.04 -37.98
N VAL A 213 39.94 -8.30 -38.96
CA VAL A 213 39.20 -7.67 -40.04
C VAL A 213 38.84 -8.77 -41.05
N VAL A 214 37.56 -9.10 -41.22
CA VAL A 214 37.04 -9.66 -42.48
C VAL A 214 35.60 -9.17 -42.71
N ARG A 215 35.47 -8.24 -43.66
CA ARG A 215 34.34 -8.05 -44.61
C ARG A 215 35.03 -7.90 -45.99
N PRO A 216 34.42 -8.15 -47.17
CA PRO A 216 32.98 -7.99 -47.48
C PRO A 216 32.38 -8.98 -48.54
N ARG A 217 31.04 -8.94 -48.72
CA ARG A 217 30.23 -8.95 -49.99
C ARG A 217 28.81 -9.45 -49.68
N ALA A 218 27.74 -8.66 -49.87
CA ALA A 218 27.07 -8.24 -51.12
C ALA A 218 26.22 -9.34 -51.78
N GLY A 219 24.89 -9.15 -51.82
CA GLY A 219 24.00 -9.81 -52.79
C GLY A 219 22.56 -10.12 -52.32
N GLY A 220 21.57 -9.51 -52.99
CA GLY A 220 20.16 -9.96 -53.14
C GLY A 220 19.23 -9.65 -51.95
N SER A 221 18.21 -8.77 -52.01
CA SER A 221 17.20 -8.44 -53.02
C SER A 221 16.28 -9.59 -53.42
N THR A 222 15.20 -9.75 -52.66
CA THR A 222 13.79 -10.02 -53.05
C THR A 222 12.98 -9.74 -51.77
N GLY A 223 11.96 -8.88 -51.72
CA GLY A 223 10.81 -8.74 -52.61
C GLY A 223 9.67 -9.62 -52.06
N VAL A 224 8.43 -9.10 -52.04
CA VAL A 224 7.14 -9.72 -51.64
C VAL A 224 6.71 -9.38 -50.19
N SER A 225 5.96 -8.30 -49.95
CA SER A 225 4.52 -8.03 -50.21
C SER A 225 3.62 -8.41 -49.04
N CYS A 226 3.00 -7.37 -48.46
CA CYS A 226 1.82 -7.45 -47.60
C CYS A 226 0.60 -7.98 -48.37
N PRO A 227 -0.38 -8.54 -47.66
CA PRO A 227 -1.77 -8.31 -48.04
C PRO A 227 -2.51 -7.55 -46.93
N ASN A 228 -3.01 -6.39 -47.36
CA ASN A 228 -4.04 -5.61 -46.74
C ASN A 228 -5.37 -6.39 -46.87
N ALA A 229 -6.09 -6.61 -45.78
CA ALA A 229 -7.47 -7.12 -45.84
C ALA A 229 -8.27 -6.72 -44.58
N SER A 230 -9.03 -5.64 -44.72
CA SER A 230 -10.37 -5.43 -44.17
C SER A 230 -11.21 -4.86 -45.31
N PRO A 231 -12.55 -4.91 -45.34
CA PRO A 231 -13.49 -5.16 -44.24
C PRO A 231 -14.65 -6.13 -44.58
N ALA A 232 -15.27 -6.74 -43.57
CA ALA A 232 -16.64 -7.26 -43.70
C ALA A 232 -17.30 -7.43 -42.32
N GLY A 233 -18.20 -6.51 -41.96
CA GLY A 233 -19.33 -6.85 -41.07
C GLY A 233 -20.35 -7.70 -41.83
N PRO A 234 -21.24 -8.44 -41.13
CA PRO A 234 -22.52 -7.80 -40.82
C PRO A 234 -23.20 -8.23 -39.49
N ARG A 235 -24.01 -7.28 -38.99
CA ARG A 235 -25.31 -7.42 -38.29
C ARG A 235 -25.53 -8.54 -37.25
N ARG A 236 -25.75 -8.13 -35.99
CA ARG A 236 -26.79 -8.74 -35.12
C ARG A 236 -27.56 -7.67 -34.32
N THR A 237 -28.84 -7.59 -34.68
CA THR A 237 -30.08 -7.31 -33.93
C THR A 237 -30.06 -6.61 -32.55
N PRO A 238 -30.96 -5.63 -32.32
CA PRO A 238 -31.21 -5.05 -31.01
C PRO A 238 -32.12 -5.96 -30.16
N LEU A 239 -31.77 -6.12 -28.89
CA LEU A 239 -32.57 -6.77 -27.86
C LEU A 239 -33.69 -5.82 -27.39
N ALA A 240 -34.93 -6.30 -27.51
CA ALA A 240 -36.11 -5.66 -26.97
C ALA A 240 -36.08 -5.67 -25.43
N VAL A 241 -36.43 -4.53 -24.83
CA VAL A 241 -36.74 -4.39 -23.40
C VAL A 241 -38.27 -4.32 -23.27
N PRO A 242 -38.93 -5.19 -22.47
CA PRO A 242 -40.34 -5.04 -22.14
C PRO A 242 -40.53 -4.04 -20.98
N PRO A 243 -41.67 -3.33 -20.92
CA PRO A 243 -41.91 -2.27 -19.95
C PRO A 243 -42.36 -2.78 -18.58
N ARG A 244 -41.95 -2.06 -17.53
CA ARG A 244 -42.68 -1.87 -16.27
C ARG A 244 -42.48 -0.44 -15.80
#